data_AF-A0A4R5BP22-F1
#
_entry.id   AF-A0A4R5BP22-F1
#
_cell.length_a   1.000
_cell.length_b   1.000
_cell.length_c   1.000
_cell.angle_alpha   90.00
_cell.angle_beta   90.00
_cell.angle_gamma   90.00
#
_symmetry.space_group_name_H-M   'P 1'
#
loop_
_entity.id
_entity.type
_entity.pdbx_description
1 polymer ?
#
loop_
_entity_poly.entity_id
_entity_poly.type
_entity_poly.pdbx_seq_one_letter_code
_entity_poly.pdbx_strand_id
1 'polypeptide(L)'
;MTTVDPELRDVLREVLAGDLHDRLDQTTSGVAFDADLWERLSRLGFTALTAPEQQGGSGAGWPEAAALLSESAAAARHLPFAESDLLAHWLLRAAGIPADDPTTPLTLAIVEPDGTARVVPWLDQVPAVLLFRRPNGTHAVSET
;
A
#
# COMPACT_ATOMS: atom_id res chain seq x y z
N MET A 1 6.73 24.95 4.46
CA MET A 1 5.94 23.92 3.77
C MET A 1 6.91 23.27 2.80
N THR A 2 7.44 22.09 3.11
CA THR A 2 8.47 21.44 2.27
C THR A 2 7.79 21.01 0.98
N THR A 3 8.19 21.61 -0.14
CA THR A 3 7.70 21.24 -1.47
C THR A 3 8.37 19.95 -1.91
N VAL A 4 7.57 18.97 -2.31
CA VAL A 4 8.05 17.72 -2.92
C VAL A 4 8.85 18.07 -4.17
N ASP A 5 9.95 17.35 -4.39
CA ASP A 5 10.78 17.48 -5.59
C ASP A 5 9.92 17.34 -6.87
N PRO A 6 9.93 18.34 -7.77
CA PRO A 6 9.26 18.23 -9.06
C PRO A 6 9.69 17.00 -9.87
N GLU A 7 10.95 16.60 -9.80
CA GLU A 7 11.48 15.46 -10.55
C GLU A 7 10.82 14.15 -10.10
N LEU A 8 10.61 13.98 -8.80
CA LEU A 8 9.86 12.84 -8.27
C LEU A 8 8.44 12.78 -8.83
N ARG A 9 7.75 13.92 -8.92
CA ARG A 9 6.39 13.95 -9.50
C ARG A 9 6.38 13.59 -10.97
N ASP A 10 7.38 14.02 -11.72
CA ASP A 10 7.48 13.70 -13.14
C ASP A 10 7.71 12.19 -13.35
N VAL A 11 8.59 11.57 -12.55
CA VAL A 11 8.78 10.11 -12.53
C VAL A 11 7.49 9.38 -12.17
N LEU A 12 6.78 9.82 -11.12
CA LEU A 12 5.50 9.22 -10.72
C LEU A 12 4.48 9.28 -11.85
N ARG A 13 4.34 10.43 -12.52
CA ARG A 13 3.42 10.58 -13.65
C ARG A 13 3.77 9.65 -14.80
N GLU A 14 5.05 9.56 -15.14
CA GLU A 14 5.53 8.70 -16.20
C GLU A 14 5.19 7.22 -15.92
N VAL A 15 5.50 6.74 -14.72
CA VAL A 15 5.33 5.32 -14.38
C VAL A 15 3.86 4.95 -14.15
N LEU A 16 3.05 5.89 -13.65
CA LEU A 16 1.61 5.69 -13.40
C LEU A 16 0.76 5.94 -14.67
N ALA A 17 1.35 6.49 -15.73
CA ALA A 17 0.68 6.72 -17.01
C ALA A 17 0.15 5.41 -17.62
N GLY A 18 -0.91 5.52 -18.42
CA GLY A 18 -1.56 4.41 -19.10
C GLY A 18 -2.94 4.80 -19.58
N ASP A 19 -3.67 3.86 -20.18
CA ASP A 19 -5.03 4.10 -20.65
C ASP A 19 -5.98 4.37 -19.47
N LEU A 20 -6.55 5.57 -19.43
CA LEU A 20 -7.45 6.01 -18.38
C LEU A 20 -8.83 5.34 -18.50
N HIS A 21 -9.27 4.98 -19.71
CA HIS A 21 -10.62 4.46 -19.94
C HIS A 21 -10.82 3.12 -19.22
N ASP A 22 -9.92 2.16 -19.44
CA ASP A 22 -9.95 0.84 -18.81
C ASP A 22 -9.96 0.93 -17.27
N ARG A 23 -9.28 1.93 -16.71
CA ARG A 23 -9.10 2.10 -15.25
C ARG A 23 -10.26 2.82 -14.59
N LEU A 24 -10.92 3.73 -15.30
CA LEU A 24 -12.18 4.29 -14.85
C LEU A 24 -13.29 3.23 -14.90
N ASP A 25 -13.29 2.35 -15.89
CA ASP A 25 -14.27 1.26 -15.99
C ASP A 25 -14.15 0.26 -14.83
N GLN A 26 -12.95 0.03 -14.29
CA GLN A 26 -12.72 -0.76 -13.07
C GLN A 26 -13.47 -0.22 -11.84
N THR A 27 -13.76 1.09 -11.78
CA THR A 27 -14.56 1.63 -10.66
C THR A 27 -15.99 1.10 -10.63
N THR A 28 -16.48 0.60 -11.77
CA THR A 28 -17.84 0.04 -11.90
C THR A 28 -17.85 -1.48 -12.00
N SER A 29 -16.83 -2.06 -12.62
CA SER A 29 -16.72 -3.51 -12.84
C SER A 29 -15.99 -4.26 -11.73
N GLY A 30 -15.30 -3.54 -10.85
CA GLY A 30 -14.48 -4.09 -9.78
C GLY A 30 -13.01 -3.73 -9.99
N VAL A 31 -12.38 -3.27 -8.91
CA VAL A 31 -10.94 -2.97 -8.89
C VAL A 31 -10.16 -4.28 -8.82
N ALA A 32 -9.21 -4.45 -9.73
CA ALA A 32 -8.29 -5.59 -9.74
C ALA A 32 -6.86 -5.12 -9.40
N PHE A 33 -6.12 -5.95 -8.67
CA PHE A 33 -4.72 -5.66 -8.34
C PHE A 33 -3.81 -5.87 -9.56
N ASP A 34 -3.08 -4.82 -9.95
CA ASP A 34 -2.10 -4.85 -11.04
C ASP A 34 -0.72 -5.23 -10.48
N ALA A 35 -0.46 -6.54 -10.41
CA ALA A 35 0.78 -7.09 -9.87
C ALA A 35 2.02 -6.68 -10.69
N ASP A 36 1.90 -6.58 -12.01
CA ASP A 36 3.01 -6.20 -12.90
C ASP A 36 3.41 -4.73 -12.70
N LEU A 37 2.43 -3.85 -12.49
CA LEU A 37 2.70 -2.46 -12.12
C LEU A 37 3.27 -2.36 -10.71
N TRP A 38 2.73 -3.11 -9.75
CA TRP A 38 3.28 -3.15 -8.39
C TRP A 38 4.75 -3.54 -8.39
N GLU A 39 5.13 -4.62 -9.08
CA GLU A 39 6.52 -5.07 -9.16
C GLU A 39 7.45 -3.99 -9.77
N ARG A 40 7.01 -3.32 -10.85
CA ARG A 40 7.76 -2.21 -11.44
C ARG A 40 7.95 -1.06 -10.44
N LEU A 41 6.90 -0.69 -9.71
CA LEU A 41 6.94 0.36 -8.70
C LEU A 41 7.79 -0.04 -7.49
N SER A 42 7.82 -1.33 -7.12
CA SER A 42 8.70 -1.85 -6.06
C SER A 42 10.17 -1.68 -6.41
N ARG A 43 10.56 -1.98 -7.65
CA ARG A 43 11.94 -1.79 -8.12
C ARG A 43 12.39 -0.32 -8.11
N LEU A 44 11.43 0.61 -8.18
CA LEU A 44 11.65 2.06 -8.10
C LEU A 44 11.52 2.61 -6.66
N GLY A 45 11.23 1.76 -5.67
CA GLY A 45 11.12 2.16 -4.26
C GLY A 45 9.77 2.80 -3.89
N PHE A 46 8.73 2.70 -4.72
CA PHE A 46 7.43 3.34 -4.47
C PHE A 46 6.46 2.51 -3.64
N THR A 47 6.72 1.21 -3.44
CA THR A 47 5.83 0.32 -2.67
C THR A 47 6.24 0.14 -1.21
N ALA A 48 7.46 0.52 -0.84
CA ALA A 48 8.01 0.51 0.52
C ALA A 48 8.52 1.92 0.89
N LEU A 49 7.74 2.93 0.53
CA LEU A 49 8.17 4.33 0.49
C LEU A 49 8.56 4.87 1.88
N THR A 50 7.79 4.53 2.91
CA THR A 50 7.99 4.99 4.31
C THR A 50 8.80 4.02 5.17
N ALA A 51 9.16 2.84 4.65
CA ALA A 51 10.04 1.93 5.34
C ALA A 51 11.47 2.52 5.39
N PRO A 52 12.21 2.36 6.51
CA PRO A 52 13.61 2.80 6.58
C PRO A 52 14.48 2.10 5.53
N GLU A 53 15.50 2.80 5.03
CA GLU A 53 16.46 2.24 4.06
C GLU A 53 17.13 0.96 4.57
N GLN A 54 17.45 0.89 5.87
CA GLN A 54 18.06 -0.29 6.50
C GLN A 54 17.13 -1.51 6.51
N GLN A 55 15.84 -1.30 6.25
CA GLN A 55 14.82 -2.34 6.16
C GLN A 55 14.35 -2.56 4.72
N GLY A 56 15.06 -2.01 3.72
CA GLY A 56 14.73 -2.17 2.30
C GLY A 56 13.71 -1.18 1.75
N GLY A 57 13.38 -0.12 2.49
CA GLY A 57 12.51 0.96 2.02
C GLY A 57 13.25 2.18 1.46
N SER A 58 12.48 3.21 1.11
CA SER A 58 13.00 4.46 0.56
C SER A 58 13.26 5.56 1.61
N GLY A 59 12.82 5.35 2.86
CA GLY A 59 12.99 6.31 3.95
C GLY A 59 12.27 7.66 3.74
N ALA A 60 11.31 7.73 2.80
CA ALA A 60 10.66 8.96 2.43
C ALA A 60 9.56 9.36 3.42
N GLY A 61 9.16 10.63 3.38
CA GLY A 61 8.23 11.23 4.33
C GLY A 61 6.79 11.33 3.82
N TRP A 62 5.95 11.95 4.65
CA TRP A 62 4.56 12.27 4.31
C TRP A 62 4.39 13.11 3.02
N PRO A 63 5.27 14.08 2.69
CA PRO A 63 5.14 14.82 1.43
C PRO A 63 5.24 13.92 0.20
N GLU A 64 6.21 13.00 0.16
CA GLU A 64 6.41 12.06 -0.94
C GLU A 64 5.26 11.06 -1.02
N ALA A 65 4.79 10.54 0.13
CA ALA A 65 3.62 9.67 0.19
C ALA A 65 2.35 10.36 -0.33
N ALA A 66 2.13 11.63 0.04
CA ALA A 66 1.02 12.41 -0.47
C ALA A 66 1.13 12.64 -1.98
N ALA A 67 2.35 12.84 -2.52
CA ALA A 67 2.56 12.96 -3.96
C ALA A 67 2.24 11.65 -4.68
N LEU A 68 2.73 10.50 -4.20
CA LEU A 68 2.43 9.18 -4.75
C LEU A 68 0.92 8.93 -4.80
N LEU A 69 0.21 9.16 -3.69
CA LEU A 69 -1.24 8.98 -3.63
C LEU A 69 -1.98 9.96 -4.56
N SER A 70 -1.53 11.20 -4.65
CA SER A 70 -2.15 12.22 -5.51
C SER A 70 -1.98 11.88 -6.99
N GLU A 71 -0.78 11.53 -7.42
CA GLU A 71 -0.51 11.17 -8.82
C GLU A 71 -1.17 9.81 -9.17
N SER A 72 -1.24 8.88 -8.22
CA SER A 72 -2.01 7.62 -8.38
C SER A 72 -3.49 7.91 -8.59
N ALA A 73 -4.09 8.77 -7.77
CA ALA A 73 -5.48 9.18 -7.92
C ALA A 73 -5.72 9.93 -9.23
N ALA A 74 -4.84 10.86 -9.60
CA ALA A 74 -4.94 11.63 -10.85
C ALA A 74 -4.89 10.72 -12.09
N ALA A 75 -4.10 9.65 -12.03
CA ALA A 75 -4.05 8.66 -13.08
C ALA A 75 -5.21 7.65 -13.01
N ALA A 76 -5.94 7.55 -11.89
CA ALA A 76 -6.86 6.46 -11.53
C ALA A 76 -6.14 5.08 -11.37
N ARG A 77 -4.99 5.04 -10.68
CA ARG A 77 -4.26 3.78 -10.40
C ARG A 77 -4.80 3.27 -9.07
N HIS A 78 -5.48 2.14 -9.14
CA HIS A 78 -5.94 1.44 -7.97
C HIS A 78 -4.83 0.51 -7.51
N LEU A 79 -4.07 0.92 -6.49
CA LEU A 79 -3.02 0.12 -5.87
C LEU A 79 -3.05 0.33 -4.35
N PRO A 80 -2.67 -0.68 -3.55
CA PRO A 80 -2.78 -0.64 -2.09
C PRO A 80 -1.68 0.21 -1.42
N PHE A 81 -1.29 1.37 -1.95
CA PHE A 81 -0.19 2.16 -1.36
C PHE A 81 -0.49 2.58 0.07
N ALA A 82 -1.70 3.08 0.31
CA ALA A 82 -2.11 3.55 1.63
C ALA A 82 -2.28 2.37 2.60
N GLU A 83 -2.97 1.31 2.18
CA GLU A 83 -3.23 0.14 3.01
C GLU A 83 -1.96 -0.67 3.29
N SER A 84 -1.08 -0.83 2.31
CA SER A 84 0.14 -1.65 2.42
C SER A 84 1.25 -0.91 3.15
N ASP A 85 1.81 0.17 2.57
CA ASP A 85 3.00 0.82 3.14
C ASP A 85 2.66 1.72 4.34
N LEU A 86 1.69 2.63 4.15
CA LEU A 86 1.38 3.67 5.15
C LEU A 86 0.63 3.14 6.36
N LEU A 87 -0.01 1.97 6.25
CA LEU A 87 -0.82 1.38 7.30
C LEU A 87 -0.32 0.02 7.77
N ALA A 88 -0.37 -1.02 6.93
CA ALA A 88 -0.07 -2.39 7.37
C ALA A 88 1.41 -2.57 7.74
N HIS A 89 2.33 -2.21 6.85
CA HIS A 89 3.77 -2.30 7.13
C HIS A 89 4.20 -1.31 8.22
N TRP A 90 3.64 -0.09 8.22
CA TRP A 90 3.87 0.83 9.33
C TRP A 90 3.47 0.21 10.67
N LEU A 91 2.31 -0.45 10.74
CA LEU A 91 1.82 -1.10 11.96
C LEU A 91 2.69 -2.28 12.39
N LEU A 92 3.15 -3.12 11.45
CA LEU A 92 4.10 -4.20 11.72
C LEU A 92 5.38 -3.66 12.35
N ARG A 93 5.98 -2.62 11.74
CA ARG A 93 7.18 -1.95 12.27
C ARG A 93 6.93 -1.35 13.66
N ALA A 94 5.80 -0.66 13.85
CA ALA A 94 5.44 -0.07 15.14
C ALA A 94 5.24 -1.11 16.24
N ALA A 95 4.75 -2.31 15.88
CA ALA A 95 4.58 -3.44 16.79
C ALA A 95 5.86 -4.25 17.01
N GLY A 96 6.96 -3.94 16.30
CA GLY A 96 8.21 -4.71 16.37
C GLY A 96 8.11 -6.09 15.73
N ILE A 97 7.16 -6.29 14.81
CA ILE A 97 6.98 -7.54 14.09
C ILE A 97 7.75 -7.42 12.77
N PRO A 98 8.73 -8.30 12.50
CA PRO A 98 9.47 -8.26 11.24
C PRO A 98 8.53 -8.60 10.08
N ALA A 99 8.66 -7.86 8.98
CA ALA A 99 8.14 -8.28 7.68
C ALA A 99 9.29 -8.92 6.91
N ASP A 100 9.04 -10.02 6.20
CA ASP A 100 10.05 -10.69 5.38
C ASP A 100 10.51 -9.80 4.20
N ASP A 101 9.57 -9.09 3.57
CA ASP A 101 9.82 -8.13 2.50
C ASP A 101 8.85 -6.92 2.63
N PRO A 102 9.35 -5.68 2.83
CA PRO A 102 8.53 -4.48 2.99
C PRO A 102 7.78 -4.08 1.71
N THR A 103 8.08 -4.71 0.57
CA THR A 103 7.40 -4.48 -0.72
C THR A 103 6.25 -5.46 -0.95
N THR A 104 6.09 -6.48 -0.09
CA THR A 104 4.98 -7.44 -0.16
C THR A 104 3.64 -6.71 -0.08
N PRO A 105 2.73 -6.80 -1.06
CA PRO A 105 1.46 -6.12 -0.96
C PRO A 105 0.64 -6.71 0.21
N LEU A 106 0.22 -5.83 1.13
CA LEU A 106 -0.55 -6.19 2.31
C LEU A 106 -1.85 -5.38 2.38
N THR A 107 -2.85 -5.99 3.01
CA THR A 107 -4.03 -5.26 3.48
C THR A 107 -4.26 -5.48 4.97
N LEU A 108 -5.05 -4.62 5.59
CA LEU A 108 -5.40 -4.67 7.01
C LEU A 108 -6.86 -5.07 7.17
N ALA A 109 -7.13 -6.07 8.00
CA ALA A 109 -8.46 -6.42 8.45
C ALA A 109 -8.61 -6.13 9.95
N ILE A 110 -9.63 -5.35 10.31
CA ILE A 110 -10.01 -5.18 11.72
C ILE A 110 -11.00 -6.29 12.06
N VAL A 111 -10.62 -7.14 13.01
CA VAL A 111 -11.43 -8.29 13.43
C VAL A 111 -12.31 -7.89 14.61
N GLU A 112 -13.62 -8.02 14.43
CA GLU A 112 -14.65 -7.78 15.43
C GLU A 112 -14.70 -8.91 16.48
N PRO A 113 -15.37 -8.71 17.63
CA PRO A 113 -15.45 -9.72 18.69
C PRO A 113 -16.08 -11.05 18.26
N ASP A 114 -16.93 -11.04 17.22
CA ASP A 114 -17.55 -12.23 16.63
C ASP A 114 -16.60 -13.01 15.70
N GLY A 115 -15.35 -12.56 15.54
CA GLY A 115 -14.34 -13.16 14.69
C GLY A 115 -14.44 -12.76 13.21
N THR A 116 -15.33 -11.84 12.86
CA THR A 116 -15.50 -11.39 11.47
C THR A 116 -14.74 -10.09 11.20
N ALA A 117 -14.28 -9.91 9.96
CA ALA A 117 -13.84 -8.63 9.43
C ALA A 117 -14.67 -8.28 8.21
N ARG A 118 -14.99 -7.00 8.04
CA ARG A 118 -15.79 -6.49 6.91
C ARG A 118 -15.03 -5.37 6.23
N VAL A 119 -15.30 -5.18 4.94
CA VAL A 119 -14.70 -4.09 4.15
C VAL A 119 -13.17 -4.15 4.24
N VAL A 120 -12.59 -5.33 4.02
CA VAL A 120 -11.14 -5.52 3.95
C VAL A 120 -10.73 -5.23 2.51
N PRO A 121 -10.17 -4.04 2.21
CA PRO A 121 -9.80 -3.69 0.85
C PRO A 121 -8.78 -4.71 0.35
N TRP A 122 -8.78 -5.03 -0.95
CA TRP A 122 -7.79 -5.94 -1.53
C TRP A 122 -7.78 -7.38 -0.99
N LEU A 123 -8.77 -7.77 -0.17
CA LEU A 123 -8.96 -9.17 0.21
C LEU A 123 -9.09 -10.01 -1.06
N ASP A 124 -8.40 -11.16 -1.09
CA ASP A 124 -8.33 -12.06 -2.27
C ASP A 124 -7.58 -11.48 -3.49
N GLN A 125 -6.93 -10.31 -3.34
CA GLN A 125 -6.14 -9.67 -4.40
C GLN A 125 -4.66 -9.51 -4.03
N VAL A 126 -4.33 -9.57 -2.74
CA VAL A 126 -2.97 -9.44 -2.20
C VAL A 126 -2.57 -10.70 -1.43
N PRO A 127 -1.27 -11.04 -1.37
CA PRO A 127 -0.81 -12.32 -0.84
C PRO A 127 -0.97 -12.48 0.67
N ALA A 128 -1.09 -11.39 1.44
CA ALA A 128 -1.22 -11.48 2.89
C ALA A 128 -2.12 -10.39 3.49
N VAL A 129 -2.75 -10.74 4.62
CA VAL A 129 -3.68 -9.88 5.36
C VAL A 129 -3.20 -9.74 6.80
N LEU A 130 -2.94 -8.51 7.23
CA LEU A 130 -2.67 -8.20 8.62
C LEU A 130 -3.98 -8.18 9.42
N LEU A 131 -4.13 -9.09 10.39
CA LEU A 131 -5.30 -9.14 11.25
C LEU A 131 -5.08 -8.28 12.51
N PHE A 132 -5.80 -7.17 12.60
CA PHE A 132 -5.85 -6.36 13.80
C PHE A 132 -7.12 -6.66 14.59
N ARG A 133 -6.98 -7.45 15.65
CA ARG A 133 -8.05 -7.62 16.63
C ARG A 133 -8.01 -6.50 17.65
N ARG A 134 -9.13 -5.82 17.87
CA ARG A 134 -9.25 -4.85 18.96
C ARG A 134 -9.12 -5.58 20.31
N PRO A 135 -8.15 -5.22 21.17
CA PRO A 135 -8.01 -5.81 22.49
C PRO A 135 -9.30 -5.61 23.30
N ASN A 136 -9.71 -6.56 24.11
CA ASN A 136 -9.20 -6.58 25.48
C ASN A 136 -7.84 -7.28 25.72
N GLY A 137 -7.19 -7.83 24.68
CA GLY A 137 -5.78 -8.24 24.74
C GLY A 137 -5.36 -9.03 23.50
N THR A 138 -4.22 -8.66 22.91
CA THR A 138 -3.36 -9.42 21.97
C THR A 138 -3.67 -9.33 20.46
N HIS A 139 -2.61 -9.05 19.68
CA HIS A 139 -2.56 -9.04 18.21
C HIS A 139 -2.03 -10.38 17.67
N ALA A 140 -2.47 -10.78 16.47
CA ALA A 140 -1.97 -11.96 15.77
C ALA A 140 -1.73 -11.60 14.29
N VAL A 141 -0.56 -11.97 13.76
CA VAL A 141 -0.24 -11.90 12.34
C VAL A 141 -0.38 -13.32 11.78
N SER A 142 -1.09 -13.46 10.67
CA SER A 142 -1.21 -14.74 9.96
C SER A 142 -0.76 -14.50 8.52
N GLU A 143 0.25 -15.23 8.09
CA GLU A 143 0.56 -15.45 6.68
C GLU A 143 -0.26 -16.66 6.22
N THR A 144 -0.73 -16.64 4.97
CA THR A 144 -1.61 -17.70 4.42
C THR A 144 -0.79 -18.70 3.62
#